data_AF-A0A1A7C192-F1
#
_entry.id   AF-A0A1A7C192-F1
#
_cell.length_a   1.000
_cell.length_b   1.000
_cell.length_c   1.000
_cell.angle_alpha   90.00
_cell.angle_beta   90.00
_cell.angle_gamma   90.00
#
_symmetry.space_group_name_H-M   'P 1'
#
loop_
_entity.id
_entity.type
_entity.pdbx_description
1 polymer ?
#
loop_
_entity_poly.entity_id
_entity_poly.type
_entity_poly.pdbx_seq_one_letter_code
_entity_poly.pdbx_strand_id
1 'polypeptide(L)'
;MRPDAPLTAVIDAMDKTSARPDFAVLLYPVLTMQAPFDTTHAKSILLGASPAQGARDALSVETLVDGRTPPVFLAQALDDPIAPVDNSLLMLAALRRAQVPVALHRAQVPVALHVFQHGGHGWGMGRKDSEPAAWPQLLQAWLGAGSH
;
A
#
# COMPACT_ATOMS: atom_id res chain seq x y z
N MET A 1 -8.37 1.65 1.54
CA MET A 1 -8.48 2.24 0.19
C MET A 1 -9.91 2.05 -0.29
N ARG A 2 -10.65 3.10 -0.69
CA ARG A 2 -12.01 2.98 -1.26
C ARG A 2 -11.97 3.29 -2.76
N PRO A 3 -11.62 2.32 -3.62
CA PRO A 3 -11.34 2.59 -5.04
C PRO A 3 -12.55 3.10 -5.84
N ASP A 4 -13.77 2.82 -5.38
CA ASP A 4 -15.02 3.21 -6.07
C ASP A 4 -15.83 4.27 -5.31
N ALA A 5 -15.26 4.93 -4.30
CA ALA A 5 -15.97 6.02 -3.64
C ALA A 5 -15.98 7.26 -4.56
N PRO A 6 -17.15 7.84 -4.89
CA PRO A 6 -17.20 9.08 -5.66
C PRO A 6 -16.54 10.18 -4.84
N LEU A 7 -15.41 10.69 -5.35
CA LEU A 7 -14.63 11.77 -4.73
C LEU A 7 -15.18 13.16 -5.07
N THR A 8 -16.03 13.25 -6.11
CA THR A 8 -16.64 14.49 -6.64
C THR A 8 -18.06 14.22 -7.19
N ALA A 9 -18.83 15.28 -7.40
CA ALA A 9 -20.10 15.19 -8.15
C ALA A 9 -19.84 14.71 -9.58
N VAL A 10 -20.75 13.90 -10.14
CA VAL A 10 -20.66 13.37 -11.51
C VAL A 10 -20.79 14.53 -12.51
N ILE A 11 -19.71 14.82 -13.23
CA ILE A 11 -19.60 15.88 -14.23
C ILE A 11 -19.78 15.30 -15.63
N ASP A 12 -19.25 14.10 -15.91
CA ASP A 12 -19.32 13.52 -17.26
C ASP A 12 -19.42 11.97 -17.31
N ALA A 13 -19.27 11.42 -18.51
CA ALA A 13 -19.35 9.98 -18.75
C ALA A 13 -18.14 9.20 -18.20
N MET A 14 -16.98 9.84 -18.00
CA MET A 14 -15.79 9.22 -17.43
C MET A 14 -16.01 8.87 -15.95
N ASP A 15 -16.78 9.67 -15.21
CA ASP A 15 -17.15 9.41 -13.82
C ASP A 15 -17.99 8.13 -13.62
N LYS A 16 -18.52 7.55 -14.72
CA LYS A 16 -19.22 6.25 -14.70
C LYS A 16 -18.29 5.05 -14.86
N THR A 17 -17.01 5.29 -15.16
CA THR A 17 -16.00 4.25 -15.30
C THR A 17 -15.40 3.96 -13.93
N SER A 18 -15.31 2.69 -13.54
CA SER A 18 -14.65 2.35 -12.28
C SER A 18 -13.17 2.77 -12.32
N ALA A 19 -12.73 3.49 -11.29
CA ALA A 19 -11.34 3.88 -11.09
C ALA A 19 -10.54 2.81 -10.32
N ARG A 20 -11.11 1.62 -10.10
CA ARG A 20 -10.48 0.55 -9.34
C ARG A 20 -9.32 -0.05 -10.13
N PRO A 21 -8.08 -0.03 -9.60
CA PRO A 21 -6.97 -0.68 -10.27
C PRO A 21 -7.08 -2.21 -10.14
N ASP A 22 -6.48 -2.94 -11.08
CA ASP A 22 -6.43 -4.41 -11.04
C ASP A 22 -5.55 -4.93 -9.88
N PHE A 23 -4.52 -4.17 -9.52
CA PHE A 23 -3.63 -4.41 -8.39
C PHE A 23 -2.92 -3.11 -7.97
N ALA A 24 -2.31 -3.12 -6.79
CA ALA A 24 -1.46 -2.05 -6.29
C ALA A 24 -0.07 -2.59 -5.92
N VAL A 25 0.97 -1.81 -6.24
CA VAL A 25 2.35 -2.07 -5.82
C VAL A 25 2.75 -0.92 -4.91
N LEU A 26 3.00 -1.21 -3.64
CA LEU A 26 3.33 -0.22 -2.62
C LEU A 26 4.76 -0.46 -2.15
N LEU A 27 5.66 0.44 -2.54
CA LEU A 27 7.08 0.40 -2.19
C LEU A 27 7.31 1.45 -1.10
N TYR A 28 7.89 1.04 0.02
CA TYR A 28 8.16 1.90 1.19
C TYR A 28 7.02 2.86 1.56
N PRO A 29 5.77 2.36 1.70
CA PRO A 29 4.62 3.25 1.75
C PRO A 29 4.46 3.91 3.12
N VAL A 30 4.05 5.18 3.10
CA VAL A 30 3.42 5.84 4.24
C VAL A 30 1.92 5.58 4.13
N LEU A 31 1.33 4.93 5.14
CA LEU A 31 -0.05 4.46 5.10
C LEU A 31 -0.87 4.97 6.29
N THR A 32 -0.33 4.89 7.50
CA THR A 32 -1.09 5.26 8.69
C THR A 32 -0.79 6.69 9.14
N MET A 33 -1.85 7.41 9.49
CA MET A 33 -1.79 8.71 10.17
C MET A 33 -2.03 8.57 11.68
N GLN A 34 -1.99 7.33 12.20
CA GLN A 34 -2.18 7.02 13.61
C GLN A 34 -0.84 6.84 14.33
N ALA A 35 -0.80 7.34 15.57
CA ALA A 35 0.31 7.07 16.47
C ALA A 35 0.41 5.56 16.79
N PRO A 36 1.61 5.02 17.04
CA PRO A 36 2.90 5.73 17.10
C PRO A 36 3.63 5.82 15.75
N PHE A 37 3.02 5.39 14.64
CA PHE A 37 3.71 5.23 13.35
C PHE A 37 3.46 6.40 12.37
N ASP A 38 2.86 7.48 12.86
CA ASP A 38 2.52 8.71 12.12
C ASP A 38 3.66 9.74 12.12
N THR A 39 4.91 9.27 12.22
CA THR A 39 6.11 10.10 12.39
C THR A 39 6.56 10.79 11.10
N THR A 40 5.92 10.48 9.97
CA THR A 40 6.36 10.93 8.65
C THR A 40 6.01 12.40 8.41
N HIS A 41 6.80 13.09 7.59
CA HIS A 41 6.49 14.47 7.19
C HIS A 41 5.19 14.57 6.36
N ALA A 42 4.78 13.47 5.72
CA ALA A 42 3.54 13.41 4.94
C ALA A 42 2.31 13.74 5.81
N LYS A 43 2.27 13.29 7.06
CA LYS A 43 1.22 13.68 8.01
C LYS A 43 1.20 15.19 8.18
N SER A 44 2.33 15.82 8.47
CA SER A 44 2.39 17.28 8.69
C SER A 44 1.92 18.06 7.46
N ILE A 45 2.29 17.61 6.25
CA ILE A 45 1.85 18.24 4.99
C ILE A 45 0.33 18.10 4.79
N LEU A 46 -0.22 16.90 5.02
CA LEU A 46 -1.63 16.61 4.70
C LEU A 46 -2.60 17.06 5.80
N LEU A 47 -2.17 17.02 7.05
CA LEU A 47 -3.02 17.12 8.24
C LEU A 47 -2.61 18.25 9.21
N GLY A 48 -1.44 18.84 9.02
CA GLY A 48 -0.92 19.87 9.91
C GLY A 48 -0.49 19.34 11.29
N ALA A 49 -0.24 20.26 12.22
CA ALA A 49 0.36 19.94 13.52
C ALA A 49 -0.62 19.28 14.51
N SER A 50 -1.93 19.52 14.38
CA SER A 50 -2.94 19.03 15.34
C SER A 50 -4.22 18.60 14.64
N PRO A 51 -4.18 17.54 13.81
CA PRO A 51 -5.37 17.08 13.12
C PRO A 51 -6.37 16.42 14.06
N ALA A 52 -7.65 16.70 13.81
CA ALA A 52 -8.76 15.98 14.41
C ALA A 52 -8.70 14.49 14.08
N GLN A 53 -9.19 13.64 14.99
CA GLN A 53 -9.12 12.18 14.84
C GLN A 53 -9.78 11.69 13.54
N GLY A 54 -10.96 12.22 13.19
CA GLY A 54 -11.64 11.84 11.95
C GLY A 54 -10.83 12.12 10.67
N ALA A 55 -9.97 13.13 10.67
CA ALA A 55 -9.08 13.41 9.54
C ALA A 55 -7.93 12.40 9.46
N ARG A 56 -7.42 11.96 10.61
CA ARG A 56 -6.42 10.87 10.68
C ARG A 56 -7.03 9.57 10.16
N ASP A 57 -8.23 9.23 10.63
CA ASP A 57 -8.94 8.01 10.23
C ASP A 57 -9.22 8.00 8.72
N ALA A 58 -9.60 9.15 8.16
CA ALA A 58 -9.88 9.30 6.73
C ALA A 58 -8.63 9.16 5.84
N LEU A 59 -7.43 9.42 6.36
CA LEU A 59 -6.17 9.33 5.61
C LEU A 59 -5.30 8.13 6.00
N SER A 60 -5.70 7.34 7.00
CA SER A 60 -5.10 6.04 7.32
C SER A 60 -5.57 4.98 6.32
N VAL A 61 -4.73 4.63 5.35
CA VAL A 61 -5.13 3.78 4.22
C VAL A 61 -5.52 2.37 4.65
N GLU A 62 -4.86 1.85 5.69
CA GLU A 62 -5.04 0.50 6.25
C GLU A 62 -6.41 0.33 6.91
N THR A 63 -6.99 1.39 7.49
CA THR A 63 -8.31 1.32 8.15
C THR A 63 -9.44 1.27 7.12
N LEU A 64 -9.15 1.72 5.90
CA LEU A 64 -10.09 1.80 4.80
C LEU A 64 -10.08 0.53 3.94
N VAL A 65 -9.35 -0.52 4.30
CA VAL A 65 -9.30 -1.79 3.57
C VAL A 65 -10.61 -2.56 3.76
N ASP A 66 -11.16 -3.05 2.66
CA ASP A 66 -12.38 -3.87 2.60
C ASP A 66 -12.24 -4.97 1.53
N GLY A 67 -13.25 -5.83 1.39
CA GLY A 67 -13.23 -6.94 0.42
C GLY A 67 -13.17 -6.52 -1.06
N ARG A 68 -13.30 -5.23 -1.38
CA ARG A 68 -13.16 -4.69 -2.75
C ARG A 68 -11.77 -4.13 -3.01
N THR A 69 -10.95 -3.99 -1.96
CA THR A 69 -9.56 -3.55 -2.07
C THR A 69 -8.84 -4.45 -3.08
N PRO A 70 -8.10 -3.87 -4.04
CA PRO A 70 -7.39 -4.66 -5.03
C PRO A 70 -6.28 -5.49 -4.37
N PRO A 71 -5.79 -6.52 -5.06
CA PRO A 71 -4.52 -7.16 -4.74
C PRO A 71 -3.40 -6.16 -4.43
N VAL A 72 -2.58 -6.44 -3.41
CA VAL A 72 -1.47 -5.56 -3.03
C VAL A 72 -0.16 -6.35 -2.90
N PHE A 73 0.87 -5.85 -3.57
CA PHE A 73 2.28 -6.21 -3.32
C PHE A 73 2.92 -5.11 -2.48
N LEU A 74 3.59 -5.49 -1.39
CA LEU A 74 4.31 -4.61 -0.48
C LEU A 74 5.80 -4.95 -0.48
N ALA A 75 6.64 -3.92 -0.50
CA ALA A 75 8.08 -4.06 -0.25
C ALA A 75 8.58 -2.91 0.64
N GLN A 76 9.34 -3.22 1.69
CA GLN A 76 9.81 -2.22 2.64
C GLN A 76 11.19 -2.56 3.22
N ALA A 77 11.99 -1.55 3.54
CA ALA A 77 13.22 -1.72 4.32
C ALA A 77 12.92 -1.60 5.81
N LEU A 78 13.48 -2.50 6.63
CA LEU A 78 13.31 -2.51 8.07
C LEU A 78 13.98 -1.30 8.73
N ASP A 79 15.09 -0.84 8.16
CA ASP A 79 15.86 0.32 8.61
C ASP A 79 15.40 1.66 7.98
N ASP A 80 14.23 1.71 7.34
CA ASP A 80 13.67 2.94 6.77
C ASP A 80 13.43 3.99 7.88
N PRO A 81 14.18 5.12 7.87
CA PRO A 81 14.08 6.12 8.92
C PRO A 81 12.90 7.10 8.69
N ILE A 82 12.25 7.04 7.52
CA ILE A 82 11.17 7.95 7.12
C ILE A 82 9.82 7.28 7.33
N ALA A 83 9.65 6.06 6.82
CA ALA A 83 8.41 5.30 6.93
C ALA A 83 8.67 4.03 7.74
N PRO A 84 8.26 3.95 9.02
CA PRO A 84 8.44 2.74 9.81
C PRO A 84 7.82 1.52 9.11
N VAL A 85 8.49 0.37 9.21
CA VAL A 85 8.03 -0.90 8.62
C VAL A 85 6.59 -1.25 9.01
N ASP A 86 6.15 -0.77 10.16
CA ASP A 86 4.81 -0.93 10.70
C ASP A 86 3.70 -0.46 9.75
N ASN A 87 3.96 0.53 8.90
CA ASN A 87 3.00 0.91 7.84
C ASN A 87 2.65 -0.29 6.95
N SER A 88 3.67 -1.03 6.52
CA SER A 88 3.49 -2.21 5.67
C SER A 88 2.90 -3.39 6.45
N LEU A 89 3.29 -3.57 7.72
CA LEU A 89 2.74 -4.63 8.58
C LEU A 89 1.26 -4.42 8.90
N LEU A 90 0.85 -3.18 9.19
CA LEU A 90 -0.55 -2.82 9.43
C LEU A 90 -1.40 -3.05 8.18
N MET A 91 -0.89 -2.70 7.00
CA MET A 91 -1.58 -2.94 5.74
C MET A 91 -1.74 -4.43 5.45
N LEU A 92 -0.69 -5.23 5.65
CA LEU A 92 -0.77 -6.69 5.53
C LEU A 92 -1.83 -7.26 6.48
N ALA A 93 -1.86 -6.82 7.74
CA ALA A 93 -2.85 -7.26 8.71
C ALA A 93 -4.28 -6.88 8.29
N ALA A 94 -4.48 -5.67 7.78
CA ALA A 94 -5.77 -5.20 7.29
C ALA A 94 -6.26 -6.01 6.07
N LEU A 95 -5.39 -6.23 5.09
CA LEU A 95 -5.70 -7.04 3.90
C LEU A 95 -6.07 -8.49 4.26
N ARG A 96 -5.32 -9.10 5.20
CA ARG A 96 -5.62 -10.44 5.71
C ARG A 96 -6.97 -10.49 6.42
N ARG A 97 -7.27 -9.52 7.28
CA ARG A 97 -8.56 -9.43 8.01
C ARG A 97 -9.75 -9.26 7.08
N ALA A 98 -9.60 -8.46 6.03
CA ALA A 98 -10.63 -8.26 5.01
C ALA A 98 -10.74 -9.45 4.04
N GLN A 99 -9.90 -10.48 4.21
CA GLN A 99 -9.83 -11.67 3.37
C GLN A 99 -9.70 -11.32 1.88
N VAL A 100 -8.97 -10.23 1.57
CA VAL A 100 -8.80 -9.76 0.19
C VAL A 100 -8.16 -10.88 -0.63
N PRO A 101 -8.89 -11.49 -1.57
CA PRO A 101 -8.33 -12.51 -2.44
C PRO A 101 -7.60 -11.80 -3.59
N VAL A 102 -6.39 -12.23 -3.92
CA VAL A 102 -5.78 -11.78 -5.18
C VAL A 102 -6.28 -12.67 -6.30
N ALA A 103 -7.32 -12.28 -7.02
CA ALA A 103 -7.62 -12.88 -8.31
C ALA A 103 -6.74 -12.20 -9.37
N LEU A 104 -5.53 -12.72 -9.59
CA LEU A 104 -4.77 -12.41 -10.79
C LEU A 104 -4.99 -13.56 -11.77
N HIS A 105 -5.51 -13.26 -12.96
CA HIS A 105 -5.61 -14.20 -14.08
C HIS A 105 -6.22 -15.59 -13.77
N ARG A 106 -7.21 -15.65 -12.86
CA ARG A 106 -7.97 -16.84 -12.39
C ARG A 106 -7.35 -17.66 -11.25
N ALA A 107 -6.13 -17.37 -10.80
CA ALA A 107 -5.58 -17.99 -9.59
C ALA A 107 -5.63 -17.05 -8.39
N GLN A 108 -5.76 -17.63 -7.18
CA GLN A 108 -5.68 -16.90 -5.92
C GLN A 108 -4.22 -16.74 -5.50
N VAL A 109 -3.68 -15.52 -5.58
CA VAL A 109 -2.35 -15.20 -5.04
C VAL A 109 -2.50 -14.69 -3.59
N PRO A 110 -1.63 -15.05 -2.65
CA PRO A 110 -1.62 -14.38 -1.35
C PRO A 110 -1.12 -12.94 -1.49
N VAL A 111 -1.59 -12.06 -0.59
CA VAL A 111 -0.95 -10.75 -0.36
C VAL A 111 0.53 -10.97 -0.07
N ALA A 112 1.41 -10.24 -0.77
CA ALA A 112 2.85 -10.37 -0.60
C ALA A 112 3.41 -9.16 0.16
N LEU A 113 4.20 -9.44 1.21
CA LEU A 113 5.04 -8.46 1.87
C LEU A 113 6.48 -8.97 1.87
N HIS A 114 7.38 -8.16 1.32
CA HIS A 114 8.82 -8.39 1.36
C HIS A 114 9.47 -7.32 2.25
N VAL A 115 10.15 -7.76 3.31
CA VAL A 115 10.91 -6.88 4.20
C VAL A 115 12.39 -7.14 4.02
N PHE A 116 13.13 -6.11 3.62
CA PHE A 116 14.59 -6.12 3.53
C PHE A 116 15.16 -5.64 4.86
N GLN A 117 16.28 -6.20 5.32
CA GLN A 117 16.95 -5.74 6.53
C GLN A 117 17.48 -4.31 6.35
N HIS A 118 18.07 -4.05 5.18
CA HIS A 118 18.70 -2.76 4.88
C HIS A 118 18.26 -2.18 3.53
N GLY A 119 18.04 -0.88 3.50
CA GLY A 119 17.72 -0.16 2.26
C GLY A 119 17.40 1.32 2.44
N GLY A 120 17.02 1.75 3.65
CA GLY A 120 16.50 3.10 3.90
C GLY A 120 15.22 3.39 3.11
N HIS A 121 14.91 4.68 2.96
CA HIS A 121 13.75 5.13 2.18
C HIS A 121 14.09 5.43 0.72
N GLY A 122 13.12 5.29 -0.18
CA GLY A 122 13.22 5.84 -1.53
C GLY A 122 14.23 5.13 -2.45
N TRP A 123 14.36 3.81 -2.34
CA TRP A 123 15.37 3.05 -3.06
C TRP A 123 15.10 2.85 -4.57
N GLY A 124 13.91 3.20 -5.08
CA GLY A 124 13.61 3.14 -6.52
C GLY A 124 13.74 1.72 -7.11
N MET A 125 14.66 1.50 -8.05
CA MET A 125 14.96 0.15 -8.57
C MET A 125 15.93 -0.66 -7.70
N GLY A 126 16.36 -0.10 -6.57
CA GLY A 126 17.47 -0.60 -5.77
C GLY A 126 18.83 -0.21 -6.38
N ARG A 127 19.85 -0.14 -5.52
CA ARG A 127 21.25 -0.02 -5.98
C ARG A 127 21.80 -1.41 -6.24
N LYS A 128 22.79 -1.51 -7.15
CA LYS A 128 23.52 -2.76 -7.35
C LYS A 128 24.00 -3.30 -5.99
N ASP A 129 23.79 -4.59 -5.77
CA ASP A 129 24.17 -5.33 -4.56
C ASP A 129 23.43 -4.92 -3.26
N SER A 130 22.41 -4.06 -3.34
CA SER A 130 21.51 -3.79 -2.21
C SER A 130 20.36 -4.79 -2.16
N GLU A 131 19.88 -5.14 -0.95
CA GLU A 131 18.76 -6.07 -0.78
C GLU A 131 17.50 -5.63 -1.55
N PRO A 132 17.09 -4.34 -1.57
CA PRO A 132 15.91 -3.93 -2.29
C PRO A 132 16.00 -4.14 -3.80
N ALA A 133 17.19 -4.30 -4.40
CA ALA A 133 17.31 -4.56 -5.84
C ALA A 133 16.61 -5.86 -6.30
N ALA A 134 16.21 -6.73 -5.37
CA ALA A 134 15.42 -7.93 -5.64
C ALA A 134 13.91 -7.66 -5.84
N TRP A 135 13.38 -6.50 -5.42
CA TRP A 135 11.94 -6.23 -5.46
C TRP A 135 11.29 -6.38 -6.86
N PRO A 136 11.93 -6.01 -7.99
CA PRO A 136 11.31 -6.14 -9.30
C PRO A 136 11.12 -7.60 -9.70
N GLN A 137 12.08 -8.47 -9.40
CA GLN A 137 11.97 -9.91 -9.68
C GLN A 137 10.92 -10.57 -8.78
N LEU A 138 10.84 -10.14 -7.51
CA LEU A 138 9.80 -10.58 -6.58
C LEU A 138 8.40 -10.18 -7.08
N LEU A 139 8.25 -8.94 -7.58
CA LEU A 139 7.01 -8.50 -8.20
C LEU A 139 6.67 -9.32 -9.44
N GLN A 140 7.63 -9.59 -10.32
CA GLN A 140 7.41 -10.42 -11.52
C GLN A 140 6.95 -11.84 -11.14
N ALA A 141 7.56 -12.45 -10.13
CA ALA A 141 7.15 -13.75 -9.63
C ALA A 141 5.73 -13.70 -9.05
N TRP A 142 5.39 -12.64 -8.30
CA TRP A 142 4.05 -12.43 -7.76
C TRP A 142 2.99 -12.24 -8.86
N LEU A 143 3.29 -11.48 -9.91
CA LEU A 143 2.41 -11.32 -11.07
C LEU A 143 2.24 -12.65 -11.84
N GLY A 144 3.33 -13.41 -11.99
CA GLY A 144 3.36 -14.69 -12.69
C GLY A 144 2.61 -15.82 -11.97
N ALA A 145 2.57 -15.79 -10.63
CA ALA A 145 1.86 -16.79 -9.81
C ALA A 145 0.34 -16.87 -10.10
N GLY A 146 -0.22 -15.86 -10.78
CA GLY A 146 -1.60 -15.83 -11.25
C GLY A 146 -1.89 -16.63 -12.53
N SER A 147 -0.86 -17.09 -13.27
CA SER A 147 -0.96 -17.47 -14.69
C SER A 147 -0.94 -18.98 -14.97
N HIS A 148 -1.36 -19.82 -14.01
CA HIS A 148 -1.42 -21.28 -14.20
C HIS A 148 -2.82 -21.79 -14.57
#